data_AF-A0A1C6FB73-F1
#
_entry.id   AF-A0A1C6FB73-F1
#
_cell.length_a   1.000
_cell.length_b   1.000
_cell.length_c   1.000
_cell.angle_alpha   90.00
_cell.angle_beta   90.00
_cell.angle_gamma   90.00
#
_symmetry.space_group_name_H-M   'P 1'
#
loop_
_entity.id
_entity.type
_entity.pdbx_description
1 polymer ?
#
loop_
_entity_poly.entity_id
_entity_poly.type
_entity_poly.pdbx_seq_one_letter_code
_entity_poly.pdbx_strand_id
1 'polypeptide(L)'
;MNQPQKNNSQTTDIRQKHINAIRQRLKQKREEYCKTRSDKNILGPGAIHNYLKENYHVYTSQTTIQNFFSNSDGIQKIDISAVLAMCDWWGCDPGEILAFPDQSSFSTSNSYKQTPHQQLLLDTSYNGKFHCYFFKISGTDSSFNTPYPYSLKKREDLIKGTITFNIDPDNGSKAYFEYKQLVHQFQKPDEIKVKRCTCFPMESTLNHNIYLDFVDQDGRFYYIFFNHQVFINGPLYFRIGGMITESSEHDNGPFFQKIVLFHERPDDSQDDLIRGLLNTNPYNYLLDERELERLAATDTDIKKFWENYKDLLAPRKREIYFFNETLITKESGYLSEYDAKKTLIKLRHHSYSQNQIIIGRDEDAHRIARRMQNPKDIEHDDYQ
;
A
#
# COMPACT_ATOMS: atom_id res chain seq x y z
N MET A 1 27.84 36.12 50.51
CA MET A 1 27.98 34.70 50.12
C MET A 1 26.72 33.97 50.54
N ASN A 2 25.82 33.67 49.60
CA ASN A 2 24.73 32.72 49.82
C ASN A 2 24.88 31.64 48.74
N GLN A 3 25.26 30.44 49.16
CA GLN A 3 25.26 29.26 48.28
C GLN A 3 23.82 28.75 48.11
N PRO A 4 23.37 28.41 46.90
CA PRO A 4 22.11 27.73 46.70
C PRO A 4 22.20 26.25 47.10
N GLN A 5 21.15 25.78 47.77
CA GLN A 5 20.91 24.38 48.10
C GLN A 5 20.89 23.51 46.83
N LYS A 6 21.63 22.40 46.84
CA LYS A 6 21.50 21.33 45.85
C LYS A 6 20.19 20.58 46.08
N ASN A 7 19.22 20.79 45.19
CA ASN A 7 18.06 19.92 45.02
C ASN A 7 18.53 18.53 44.57
N ASN A 8 18.56 17.56 45.48
CA ASN A 8 18.57 16.14 45.14
C ASN A 8 17.15 15.75 44.70
N SER A 9 16.84 15.98 43.42
CA SER A 9 15.57 15.59 42.81
C SER A 9 15.49 14.07 42.59
N GLN A 10 14.31 13.55 42.89
CA GLN A 10 13.87 12.17 42.73
C GLN A 10 14.04 11.67 41.29
N THR A 11 15.08 10.89 41.03
CA THR A 11 15.17 9.99 39.87
C THR A 11 14.73 8.60 40.32
N THR A 12 13.42 8.39 40.47
CA THR A 12 12.86 7.03 40.51
C THR A 12 13.33 6.31 39.23
N ASP A 13 14.20 5.30 39.37
CA ASP A 13 14.89 4.62 38.28
C ASP A 13 13.87 4.16 37.22
N ILE A 14 13.99 4.68 36.01
CA ILE A 14 13.11 4.39 34.86
C ILE A 14 13.01 2.87 34.63
N ARG A 15 14.09 2.13 34.94
CA ARG A 15 14.12 0.66 34.86
C ARG A 15 13.16 0.01 35.85
N GLN A 16 13.08 0.52 37.07
CA GLN A 16 12.17 -0.02 38.09
C GLN A 16 10.70 0.22 37.72
N LYS A 17 10.40 1.39 37.12
CA LYS A 17 9.06 1.67 36.57
C LYS A 17 8.68 0.71 35.44
N HIS A 18 9.62 0.42 34.54
CA HIS A 18 9.40 -0.51 33.42
C HIS A 18 9.19 -1.95 33.88
N ILE A 19 10.02 -2.43 34.80
CA ILE A 19 9.90 -3.75 35.43
C ILE A 19 8.56 -3.91 36.14
N ASN A 20 8.11 -2.89 36.87
CA ASN A 20 6.81 -2.93 37.55
C ASN A 20 5.65 -2.92 36.55
N ALA A 21 5.76 -2.18 35.42
CA ALA A 21 4.75 -2.19 34.36
C ALA A 21 4.60 -3.58 33.72
N ILE A 22 5.72 -4.24 33.37
CA ILE A 22 5.72 -5.62 32.83
C ILE A 22 5.02 -6.58 33.79
N ARG A 23 5.32 -6.51 35.09
CA ARG A 23 4.72 -7.36 36.13
C ARG A 23 3.21 -7.15 36.25
N GLN A 24 2.75 -5.90 36.23
CA GLN A 24 1.31 -5.59 36.33
C GLN A 24 0.55 -6.10 35.10
N ARG A 25 1.08 -5.90 33.89
CA ARG A 25 0.45 -6.40 32.66
C ARG A 25 0.37 -7.94 32.63
N LEU A 26 1.43 -8.64 33.05
CA LEU A 26 1.41 -10.10 33.15
C LEU A 26 0.48 -10.62 34.26
N LYS A 27 0.36 -9.92 35.40
CA LYS A 27 -0.64 -10.25 36.43
C LYS A 27 -2.05 -10.19 35.87
N GLN A 28 -2.37 -9.12 35.13
CA GLN A 28 -3.66 -8.95 34.50
C GLN A 28 -3.94 -10.07 33.47
N LYS A 29 -2.98 -10.39 32.59
CA LYS A 29 -3.14 -11.49 31.62
C LYS A 29 -3.29 -12.86 32.27
N ARG A 30 -2.59 -13.13 33.37
CA ARG A 30 -2.78 -14.35 34.17
C ARG A 30 -4.20 -14.44 34.73
N GLU A 31 -4.75 -13.33 35.23
CA GLU A 31 -6.13 -13.30 35.73
C GLU A 31 -7.17 -13.48 34.61
N GLU A 32 -6.95 -12.86 33.44
CA GLU A 32 -7.78 -13.04 32.24
C GLU A 32 -7.78 -14.51 31.78
N TYR A 33 -6.60 -15.13 31.70
CA TYR A 33 -6.44 -16.54 31.32
C TYR A 33 -7.03 -17.51 32.35
N CYS A 34 -6.97 -17.20 33.65
CA CYS A 34 -7.61 -18.02 34.67
C CYS A 34 -9.14 -17.95 34.61
N LYS A 35 -9.73 -16.84 34.12
CA LYS A 35 -11.19 -16.70 33.96
C LYS A 35 -11.75 -17.53 32.81
N THR A 36 -10.95 -17.83 31.78
CA THR A 36 -11.37 -18.59 30.60
C THR A 36 -11.26 -20.11 30.79
N ARG A 37 -10.62 -20.60 31.85
CA ARG A 37 -10.57 -22.03 32.19
C ARG A 37 -11.69 -22.41 33.16
N SER A 38 -12.35 -23.54 32.89
CA SER A 38 -13.42 -24.14 33.69
C SER A 38 -12.97 -24.56 35.10
N ASP A 39 -11.66 -24.80 35.27
CA ASP A 39 -11.05 -25.15 36.54
C ASP A 39 -10.63 -23.88 37.28
N LYS A 40 -11.34 -23.56 38.37
CA LYS A 40 -11.08 -22.41 39.27
C LYS A 40 -9.74 -22.48 40.04
N ASN A 41 -8.77 -23.26 39.58
CA ASN A 41 -7.45 -23.32 40.18
C ASN A 41 -6.59 -22.18 39.62
N ILE A 42 -6.39 -21.17 40.46
CA ILE A 42 -5.40 -20.11 40.26
C ILE A 42 -4.07 -20.76 39.83
N LEU A 43 -3.55 -20.39 38.66
CA LEU A 43 -2.24 -20.84 38.17
C LEU A 43 -1.16 -20.49 39.21
N GLY A 44 -0.87 -21.40 40.13
CA GLY A 44 0.10 -21.17 41.20
C GLY A 44 1.53 -21.13 40.69
N PRO A 45 2.48 -20.53 41.43
CA PRO A 45 3.89 -20.46 41.03
C PRO A 45 4.50 -21.83 40.67
N GLY A 46 4.08 -22.91 41.34
CA GLY A 46 4.54 -24.27 41.04
C GLY A 46 4.03 -24.82 39.71
N ALA A 47 2.77 -24.52 39.33
CA ALA A 47 2.22 -24.92 38.05
C ALA A 47 2.92 -24.20 36.88
N ILE A 48 3.21 -22.92 37.06
CA ILE A 48 3.97 -22.12 36.08
C ILE A 48 5.41 -22.65 35.96
N HIS A 49 6.07 -22.94 37.09
CA HIS A 49 7.42 -23.52 37.10
C HIS A 49 7.50 -24.82 36.29
N ASN A 50 6.61 -25.79 36.58
CA ASN A 50 6.62 -27.08 35.91
C ASN A 50 6.34 -26.93 34.41
N TYR A 51 5.36 -26.10 34.04
CA TYR A 51 5.01 -25.89 32.64
C TYR A 51 6.15 -25.25 31.82
N LEU A 52 6.82 -24.24 32.37
CA LEU A 52 7.96 -23.59 31.74
C LEU A 52 9.14 -24.53 31.56
N LYS A 53 9.39 -25.39 32.55
CA LYS A 53 10.48 -26.39 32.50
C LYS A 53 10.20 -27.50 31.49
N GLU A 54 8.98 -28.03 31.47
CA GLU A 54 8.59 -29.18 30.65
C GLU A 54 8.38 -28.81 29.17
N ASN A 55 7.80 -27.64 28.87
CA ASN A 55 7.42 -27.29 27.49
C ASN A 55 8.38 -26.29 26.80
N TYR A 56 9.04 -25.41 27.55
CA TYR A 56 9.91 -24.37 26.99
C TYR A 56 11.38 -24.51 27.41
N HIS A 57 11.71 -25.51 28.23
CA HIS A 57 13.05 -25.71 28.80
C HIS A 57 13.60 -24.47 29.54
N VAL A 58 12.72 -23.67 30.13
CA VAL A 58 13.09 -22.48 30.91
C VAL A 58 13.16 -22.85 32.40
N TYR A 59 14.37 -22.78 32.98
CA TYR A 59 14.66 -23.22 34.35
C TYR A 59 14.54 -22.10 35.41
N THR A 60 13.49 -21.29 35.33
CA THR A 60 13.26 -20.22 36.33
C THR A 60 12.75 -20.81 37.65
N SER A 61 13.36 -20.48 38.78
CA SER A 61 12.98 -21.06 40.09
C SER A 61 11.54 -20.70 40.50
N GLN A 62 10.86 -21.61 41.22
CA GLN A 62 9.51 -21.37 41.75
C GLN A 62 9.45 -20.12 42.65
N THR A 63 10.51 -19.86 43.42
CA THR A 63 10.64 -18.66 44.26
C THR A 63 10.73 -17.38 43.44
N THR A 64 11.44 -17.42 42.30
CA THR A 64 11.52 -16.29 41.36
C THR A 64 10.14 -15.98 40.76
N ILE A 65 9.37 -17.00 40.38
CA ILE A 65 8.01 -16.86 39.85
C ILE A 65 7.07 -16.32 40.95
N GLN A 66 7.18 -16.81 42.18
CA GLN A 66 6.39 -16.33 43.31
C GLN A 66 6.67 -14.85 43.61
N ASN A 67 7.94 -14.45 43.59
CA ASN A 67 8.33 -13.05 43.73
C ASN A 67 7.82 -12.22 42.55
N PHE A 68 7.92 -12.72 41.32
CA PHE A 68 7.46 -12.02 40.12
C PHE A 68 5.99 -11.60 40.24
N PHE A 69 5.13 -12.46 40.77
CA PHE A 69 3.70 -12.19 40.99
C PHE A 69 3.35 -11.65 42.39
N SER A 70 4.33 -11.41 43.27
CA SER A 70 4.08 -10.78 44.58
C SER A 70 3.75 -9.28 44.43
N ASN A 71 3.21 -8.67 45.48
CA ASN A 71 2.95 -7.23 45.53
C ASN A 71 4.15 -6.39 45.99
N SER A 72 5.35 -6.98 46.09
CA SER A 72 6.55 -6.23 46.48
C SER A 72 7.16 -5.50 45.28
N ASP A 73 7.48 -4.21 45.44
CA ASP A 73 8.07 -3.35 44.41
C ASP A 73 9.61 -3.44 44.30
N GLY A 74 10.23 -4.33 45.09
CA GLY A 74 11.69 -4.45 45.22
C GLY A 74 12.39 -5.37 44.19
N ILE A 75 11.72 -5.75 43.10
CA ILE A 75 12.30 -6.65 42.10
C ILE A 75 13.06 -5.84 41.06
N GLN A 76 14.37 -6.06 40.95
CA GLN A 76 15.24 -5.31 40.04
C GLN A 76 15.60 -6.08 38.76
N LYS A 77 15.27 -7.37 38.66
CA LYS A 77 15.63 -8.22 37.51
C LYS A 77 14.45 -9.09 37.13
N ILE A 78 14.19 -9.18 35.83
CA ILE A 78 13.20 -10.06 35.21
C ILE A 78 13.94 -11.01 34.27
N ASP A 79 13.54 -12.28 34.29
CA ASP A 79 13.94 -13.26 33.29
C ASP A 79 13.03 -13.11 32.05
N ILE A 80 13.56 -12.52 30.99
CA ILE A 80 12.80 -12.24 29.76
C ILE A 80 12.36 -13.54 29.08
N SER A 81 13.17 -14.60 29.14
CA SER A 81 12.81 -15.89 28.54
C SER A 81 11.57 -16.50 29.23
N ALA A 82 11.47 -16.35 30.54
CA ALA A 82 10.28 -16.74 31.30
C ALA A 82 9.05 -15.89 30.91
N VAL A 83 9.24 -14.58 30.72
CA VAL A 83 8.16 -13.69 30.27
C VAL A 83 7.64 -14.10 28.90
N LEU A 84 8.51 -14.32 27.91
CA LEU A 84 8.12 -14.72 26.56
C LEU A 84 7.38 -16.07 26.56
N ALA A 85 7.88 -17.05 27.31
CA ALA A 85 7.25 -18.36 27.42
C ALA A 85 5.87 -18.30 28.12
N MET A 86 5.70 -17.42 29.12
CA MET A 86 4.38 -17.15 29.71
C MET A 86 3.44 -16.43 28.73
N CYS A 87 3.98 -15.53 27.89
CA CYS A 87 3.17 -14.84 26.88
C CYS A 87 2.63 -15.81 25.83
N ASP A 88 3.47 -16.70 25.34
CA ASP A 88 3.07 -17.76 24.40
C ASP A 88 2.04 -18.71 25.02
N TRP A 89 2.25 -19.13 26.27
CA TRP A 89 1.30 -20.01 26.96
C TRP A 89 -0.08 -19.37 27.19
N TRP A 90 -0.13 -18.08 27.54
CA TRP A 90 -1.38 -17.37 27.81
C TRP A 90 -1.99 -16.71 26.57
N GLY A 91 -1.33 -16.81 25.41
CA GLY A 91 -1.77 -16.22 24.15
C GLY A 91 -1.78 -14.68 24.17
N CYS A 92 -0.85 -14.05 24.89
CA CYS A 92 -0.70 -12.59 24.89
C CYS A 92 0.51 -12.13 24.06
N ASP A 93 0.42 -10.93 23.49
CA ASP A 93 1.48 -10.34 22.68
C ASP A 93 2.68 -9.92 23.57
N PRO A 94 3.88 -10.49 23.36
CA PRO A 94 5.09 -10.07 24.05
C PRO A 94 5.39 -8.57 23.93
N GLY A 95 5.02 -7.95 22.80
CA GLY A 95 5.21 -6.52 22.56
C GLY A 95 4.40 -5.66 23.53
N GLU A 96 3.16 -6.05 23.82
CA GLU A 96 2.29 -5.38 24.80
C GLU A 96 2.87 -5.49 26.21
N ILE A 97 3.35 -6.68 26.57
CA ILE A 97 3.90 -6.95 27.89
C ILE A 97 5.20 -6.19 28.13
N LEU A 98 6.12 -6.19 27.15
CA LEU A 98 7.45 -5.60 27.26
C LEU A 98 7.51 -4.09 26.95
N ALA A 99 6.42 -3.46 26.50
CA ALA A 99 6.38 -2.04 26.19
C ALA A 99 6.77 -1.14 27.39
N PHE A 100 7.27 0.07 27.12
CA PHE A 100 7.58 1.03 28.17
C PHE A 100 6.31 1.48 28.93
N PRO A 101 6.43 2.01 30.17
CA PRO A 101 5.29 2.47 30.97
C PRO A 101 4.44 3.53 30.25
N ASP A 102 5.09 4.42 29.50
CA ASP A 102 4.45 5.55 28.80
C ASP A 102 3.81 5.13 27.47
N GLN A 103 4.10 3.90 27.02
CA GLN A 103 3.38 3.26 25.93
C GLN A 103 2.21 2.51 26.54
N SER A 104 1.08 3.20 26.72
CA SER A 104 -0.17 2.55 27.08
C SER A 104 -0.49 1.48 26.03
N SER A 105 -0.68 0.26 26.55
CA SER A 105 -1.13 -0.97 25.91
C SER A 105 -1.61 -0.80 24.48
N PHE A 106 -0.83 -1.33 23.53
CA PHE A 106 -1.39 -1.74 22.25
C PHE A 106 -2.31 -2.93 22.56
N SER A 107 -3.57 -2.66 22.84
CA SER A 107 -4.58 -3.70 22.80
C SER A 107 -4.56 -4.28 21.40
N THR A 108 -4.18 -5.55 21.26
CA THR A 108 -4.46 -6.39 20.09
C THR A 108 -5.96 -6.71 20.05
N SER A 109 -6.80 -5.69 20.12
CA SER A 109 -8.04 -5.69 19.36
C SER A 109 -7.62 -5.31 17.95
N ASN A 110 -8.13 -6.01 16.94
CA ASN A 110 -8.08 -5.56 15.53
C ASN A 110 -8.82 -4.21 15.30
N SER A 111 -9.05 -3.42 16.35
CA SER A 111 -9.49 -2.04 16.26
C SER A 111 -8.26 -1.17 16.03
N TYR A 112 -8.02 -0.90 14.75
CA TYR A 112 -7.12 0.12 14.26
C TYR A 112 -7.18 1.39 15.12
N LYS A 113 -6.02 1.94 15.53
CA LYS A 113 -5.95 3.24 16.20
C LYS A 113 -6.35 4.31 15.18
N GLN A 114 -7.57 4.84 15.28
CA GLN A 114 -7.96 6.05 14.55
C GLN A 114 -6.92 7.12 14.83
N THR A 115 -6.13 7.49 13.82
CA THR A 115 -5.37 8.73 13.89
C THR A 115 -6.39 9.87 13.79
N PRO A 116 -6.14 11.06 14.33
CA PRO A 116 -7.10 12.18 14.24
C PRO A 116 -7.49 12.53 12.80
N HIS A 117 -6.74 12.03 11.81
CA HIS A 117 -6.92 12.31 10.39
C HIS A 117 -7.32 11.08 9.55
N GLN A 118 -7.49 9.89 10.16
CA GLN A 118 -7.91 8.68 9.45
C GLN A 118 -8.89 7.83 10.29
N GLN A 119 -9.99 7.45 9.66
CA GLN A 119 -11.03 6.59 10.21
C GLN A 119 -11.19 5.33 9.36
N LEU A 120 -11.67 4.23 9.94
CA LEU A 120 -12.02 3.05 9.14
C LEU A 120 -13.14 3.41 8.16
N LEU A 121 -13.07 2.88 6.94
CA LEU A 121 -14.13 3.06 5.96
C LEU A 121 -15.39 2.31 6.41
N LEU A 122 -16.47 3.03 6.72
CA LEU A 122 -17.75 2.46 7.15
C LEU A 122 -18.84 2.49 6.06
N ASP A 123 -18.55 3.07 4.89
CA ASP A 123 -19.54 3.21 3.83
C ASP A 123 -19.82 1.85 3.15
N THR A 124 -20.98 1.29 3.46
CA THR A 124 -21.47 0.02 2.88
C THR A 124 -21.67 0.07 1.36
N SER A 125 -21.68 1.24 0.71
CA SER A 125 -21.74 1.35 -0.75
C SER A 125 -20.51 0.77 -1.46
N TYR A 126 -19.38 0.68 -0.74
CA TYR A 126 -18.14 0.06 -1.19
C TYR A 126 -18.07 -1.43 -0.87
N ASN A 127 -19.08 -2.00 -0.21
CA ASN A 127 -19.07 -3.42 0.17
C ASN A 127 -19.26 -4.31 -1.07
N GLY A 128 -18.48 -5.39 -1.14
CA GLY A 128 -18.55 -6.36 -2.23
C GLY A 128 -17.26 -6.48 -3.04
N LYS A 129 -17.37 -7.16 -4.18
CA LYS A 129 -16.25 -7.52 -5.04
C LYS A 129 -16.15 -6.56 -6.21
N PHE A 130 -14.94 -6.04 -6.43
CA PHE A 130 -14.60 -5.17 -7.54
C PHE A 130 -13.54 -5.84 -8.41
N HIS A 131 -13.71 -5.74 -9.72
CA HIS A 131 -12.72 -6.12 -10.72
C HIS A 131 -11.76 -4.95 -10.92
N CYS A 132 -10.47 -5.18 -10.67
CA CYS A 132 -9.45 -4.16 -10.80
C CYS A 132 -8.53 -4.43 -11.99
N TYR A 133 -8.09 -3.36 -12.64
CA TYR A 133 -7.18 -3.41 -13.77
C TYR A 133 -6.04 -2.41 -13.57
N PHE A 134 -4.83 -2.83 -13.88
CA PHE A 134 -3.62 -2.00 -13.81
C PHE A 134 -2.52 -2.60 -14.71
N PHE A 135 -1.45 -1.87 -14.97
CA PHE A 135 -0.35 -2.37 -15.80
C PHE A 135 0.66 -3.20 -15.01
N LYS A 136 1.32 -4.12 -15.71
CA LYS A 136 2.32 -5.00 -15.13
C LYS A 136 3.38 -4.24 -14.34
N ILE A 137 3.73 -4.84 -13.21
CA ILE A 137 4.77 -4.43 -12.28
C ILE A 137 6.08 -5.08 -12.73
N SER A 138 6.74 -4.51 -13.74
CA SER A 138 8.09 -4.93 -14.15
C SER A 138 8.86 -3.73 -14.69
N GLY A 139 9.99 -3.41 -14.06
CA GLY A 139 10.80 -2.22 -14.38
C GLY A 139 11.77 -2.42 -15.55
N THR A 140 11.86 -3.62 -16.13
CA THR A 140 12.65 -3.84 -17.36
C THR A 140 11.88 -3.35 -18.58
N ASP A 141 11.90 -2.04 -18.78
CA ASP A 141 11.37 -1.42 -19.98
C ASP A 141 12.39 -1.52 -21.12
N SER A 142 12.43 -2.67 -21.78
CA SER A 142 13.32 -2.89 -22.92
C SER A 142 13.04 -1.98 -24.12
N SER A 143 11.99 -1.16 -24.10
CA SER A 143 11.66 -0.23 -25.19
C SER A 143 12.54 1.02 -25.25
N PHE A 144 13.33 1.33 -24.21
CA PHE A 144 14.28 2.44 -24.26
C PHE A 144 15.49 2.16 -25.19
N ASN A 145 15.79 0.89 -25.47
CA ASN A 145 16.93 0.49 -26.29
C ASN A 145 16.55 0.19 -27.76
N THR A 146 15.31 0.40 -28.17
CA THR A 146 14.88 0.27 -29.57
C THR A 146 14.52 1.64 -30.14
N PRO A 147 14.99 2.01 -31.35
CA PRO A 147 14.62 3.27 -31.98
C PRO A 147 13.10 3.35 -32.10
N TYR A 148 12.55 4.44 -31.55
CA TYR A 148 11.13 4.83 -31.48
C TYR A 148 10.17 3.89 -32.22
N PRO A 149 9.57 2.88 -31.56
CA PRO A 149 8.37 2.27 -32.12
C PRO A 149 7.32 3.37 -32.31
N TYR A 150 6.53 3.33 -33.39
CA TYR A 150 5.49 4.31 -33.79
C TYR A 150 4.44 4.66 -32.70
N SER A 151 4.53 4.03 -31.55
CA SER A 151 3.92 4.36 -30.28
C SER A 151 4.87 3.83 -29.20
N LEU A 152 4.92 4.44 -28.00
CA LEU A 152 5.48 3.79 -26.80
C LEU A 152 4.59 2.58 -26.39
N LYS A 153 4.42 1.61 -27.27
CA LYS A 153 3.97 0.27 -26.93
C LYS A 153 5.08 -0.38 -26.13
N LYS A 154 5.24 0.07 -24.88
CA LYS A 154 5.67 -0.82 -23.83
C LYS A 154 4.75 -2.04 -23.95
N ARG A 155 5.30 -3.25 -24.02
CA ARG A 155 4.50 -4.48 -23.96
C ARG A 155 3.86 -4.56 -22.58
N GLU A 156 2.83 -3.75 -22.38
CA GLU A 156 2.13 -3.59 -21.12
C GLU A 156 1.05 -4.67 -21.09
N ASP A 157 1.37 -5.74 -20.37
CA ASP A 157 0.38 -6.75 -19.99
C ASP A 157 -0.59 -6.09 -19.01
N LEU A 158 -1.85 -5.98 -19.42
CA LEU A 158 -2.95 -5.57 -18.55
C LEU A 158 -3.14 -6.66 -17.49
N ILE A 159 -2.87 -6.33 -16.22
CA ILE A 159 -3.15 -7.23 -15.11
C ILE A 159 -4.62 -7.08 -14.72
N LYS A 160 -5.30 -8.22 -14.65
CA LYS A 160 -6.69 -8.34 -14.18
C LYS A 160 -6.65 -8.93 -12.77
N GLY A 161 -7.26 -8.24 -11.82
CA GLY A 161 -7.35 -8.65 -10.42
C GLY A 161 -8.72 -8.36 -9.83
N THR A 162 -8.85 -8.58 -8.52
CA THR A 162 -10.06 -8.28 -7.77
C THR A 162 -9.72 -7.70 -6.41
N ILE A 163 -10.45 -6.64 -6.03
CA ILE A 163 -10.46 -6.11 -4.67
C ILE A 163 -11.82 -6.40 -4.05
N THR A 164 -11.85 -7.11 -2.93
CA THR A 164 -13.08 -7.41 -2.20
C THR A 164 -13.08 -6.65 -0.90
N PHE A 165 -14.06 -5.77 -0.72
CA PHE A 165 -14.30 -5.08 0.53
C PHE A 165 -15.35 -5.82 1.33
N ASN A 166 -15.03 -6.11 2.58
CA ASN A 166 -15.95 -6.61 3.59
C ASN A 166 -16.08 -5.52 4.64
N ILE A 167 -17.10 -4.68 4.47
CA ILE A 167 -17.37 -3.55 5.37
C ILE A 167 -18.44 -4.02 6.35
N ASP A 168 -18.01 -4.19 7.60
CA ASP A 168 -18.89 -4.51 8.72
C ASP A 168 -18.87 -3.30 9.68
N PRO A 169 -19.99 -2.57 9.81
CA PRO A 169 -20.09 -1.43 10.73
C PRO A 169 -19.79 -1.79 12.19
N ASP A 170 -20.02 -3.05 12.58
CA ASP A 170 -19.92 -3.52 13.96
C ASP A 170 -18.61 -4.28 14.24
N ASN A 171 -18.09 -5.05 13.28
CA ASN A 171 -16.89 -5.88 13.44
C ASN A 171 -15.62 -5.36 12.74
N GLY A 172 -15.72 -4.23 12.04
CA GLY A 172 -14.61 -3.56 11.37
C GLY A 172 -14.43 -3.98 9.91
N SER A 173 -13.92 -3.04 9.11
CA SER A 173 -13.80 -3.19 7.66
C SER A 173 -12.48 -3.85 7.26
N LYS A 174 -12.53 -4.77 6.29
CA LYS A 174 -11.35 -5.43 5.70
C LYS A 174 -11.42 -5.39 4.18
N ALA A 175 -10.26 -5.29 3.53
CA ALA A 175 -10.15 -5.41 2.09
C ALA A 175 -9.15 -6.51 1.70
N TYR A 176 -9.47 -7.24 0.64
CA TYR A 176 -8.67 -8.33 0.08
C TYR A 176 -8.35 -8.01 -1.37
N PHE A 177 -7.07 -7.99 -1.72
CA PHE A 177 -6.60 -7.78 -3.09
C PHE A 177 -5.99 -9.08 -3.63
N GLU A 178 -6.54 -9.59 -4.74
CA GLU A 178 -6.04 -10.78 -5.43
C GLU A 178 -5.78 -10.48 -6.90
N TYR A 179 -4.61 -10.85 -7.40
CA TYR A 179 -4.33 -10.81 -8.84
C TYR A 179 -3.40 -11.95 -9.26
N LYS A 180 -3.42 -12.26 -10.56
CA LYS A 180 -2.55 -13.29 -11.14
C LYS A 180 -1.47 -12.62 -11.97
N GLN A 181 -0.22 -13.03 -11.78
CA GLN A 181 0.92 -12.54 -12.53
C GLN A 181 1.69 -13.71 -13.13
N LEU A 182 1.95 -13.62 -14.43
CA LEU A 182 2.86 -14.52 -15.11
C LEU A 182 4.30 -14.09 -14.80
N VAL A 183 5.07 -15.00 -14.20
CA VAL A 183 6.47 -14.77 -13.84
C VAL A 183 7.33 -15.62 -14.76
N HIS A 184 8.12 -14.95 -15.60
CA HIS A 184 9.09 -15.60 -16.47
C HIS A 184 10.24 -16.16 -15.61
N GLN A 185 10.55 -17.43 -15.78
CA GLN A 185 11.65 -18.08 -15.08
C GLN A 185 12.78 -18.40 -16.08
N PHE A 186 14.03 -18.11 -15.70
CA PHE A 186 15.17 -18.43 -16.55
C PHE A 186 15.26 -19.95 -16.78
N GLN A 187 15.19 -20.38 -18.05
CA GLN A 187 15.26 -21.79 -18.48
C GLN A 187 14.14 -22.71 -17.96
N LYS A 188 13.03 -22.16 -17.46
CA LYS A 188 11.85 -22.92 -17.00
C LYS A 188 10.59 -22.37 -17.66
N PRO A 189 9.52 -23.16 -17.76
CA PRO A 189 8.23 -22.65 -18.22
C PRO A 189 7.73 -21.54 -17.30
N ASP A 190 7.00 -20.59 -17.87
CA ASP A 190 6.41 -19.49 -17.12
C ASP A 190 5.47 -20.00 -16.02
N GLU A 191 5.55 -19.39 -14.85
CA GLU A 191 4.73 -19.74 -13.70
C GLU A 191 3.66 -18.66 -13.45
N ILE A 192 2.41 -19.08 -13.26
CA ILE A 192 1.35 -18.16 -12.82
C ILE A 192 1.37 -18.08 -11.30
N LYS A 193 1.82 -16.95 -10.76
CA LYS A 193 1.73 -16.68 -9.31
C LYS A 193 0.44 -15.94 -8.98
N VAL A 194 -0.26 -16.43 -7.97
CA VAL A 194 -1.43 -15.75 -7.38
C VAL A 194 -0.95 -14.92 -6.21
N LYS A 195 -1.17 -13.62 -6.28
CA LYS A 195 -0.80 -12.64 -5.25
C LYS A 195 -2.01 -12.31 -4.41
N ARG A 196 -1.87 -12.34 -3.09
CA ARG A 196 -2.98 -12.15 -2.14
C ARG A 196 -2.53 -11.21 -1.04
N CYS A 197 -3.18 -10.06 -0.98
CA CYS A 197 -2.87 -9.02 -0.02
C CYS A 197 -4.11 -8.69 0.80
N THR A 198 -3.91 -8.27 2.04
CA THR A 198 -5.00 -7.87 2.94
C THR A 198 -4.69 -6.52 3.58
N CYS A 199 -5.71 -5.69 3.77
CA CYS A 199 -5.58 -4.44 4.50
C CYS A 199 -6.87 -4.07 5.26
N PHE A 200 -6.76 -3.04 6.09
CA PHE A 200 -7.91 -2.32 6.64
C PHE A 200 -8.13 -1.06 5.78
N PRO A 201 -9.30 -0.88 5.14
CA PRO A 201 -9.58 0.30 4.34
C PRO A 201 -9.77 1.53 5.25
N MET A 202 -9.02 2.59 4.96
CA MET A 202 -8.98 3.80 5.77
C MET A 202 -9.50 4.99 4.97
N GLU A 203 -10.41 5.78 5.52
CA GLU A 203 -10.80 7.08 4.98
C GLU A 203 -10.07 8.19 5.74
N SER A 204 -9.50 9.17 5.03
CA SER A 204 -9.00 10.38 5.69
C SER A 204 -10.12 11.38 5.96
N THR A 205 -10.15 11.89 7.18
CA THR A 205 -11.10 12.93 7.60
C THR A 205 -10.78 14.32 7.05
N LEU A 206 -9.61 14.52 6.43
CA LEU A 206 -9.19 15.81 5.88
C LEU A 206 -9.57 15.98 4.41
N ASN A 207 -9.29 14.96 3.58
CA ASN A 207 -9.45 15.04 2.13
C ASN A 207 -10.48 14.05 1.59
N HIS A 208 -11.13 13.26 2.46
CA HIS A 208 -12.09 12.23 2.07
C HIS A 208 -11.54 11.28 1.00
N ASN A 209 -10.25 10.92 1.09
CA ASN A 209 -9.69 9.85 0.28
C ASN A 209 -9.69 8.54 1.06
N ILE A 210 -9.96 7.45 0.34
CA ILE A 210 -9.80 6.08 0.82
C ILE A 210 -8.38 5.64 0.50
N TYR A 211 -7.71 5.09 1.50
CA TYR A 211 -6.35 4.57 1.48
C TYR A 211 -6.41 3.08 1.82
N LEU A 212 -5.75 2.28 0.99
CA LEU A 212 -5.64 0.84 1.11
C LEU A 212 -4.15 0.48 1.11
N ASP A 213 -3.65 0.13 2.29
CA ASP A 213 -2.25 -0.22 2.50
C ASP A 213 -2.13 -1.75 2.57
N PHE A 214 -2.01 -2.36 1.39
CA PHE A 214 -1.94 -3.81 1.24
C PHE A 214 -0.51 -4.32 1.48
N VAL A 215 -0.43 -5.45 2.18
CA VAL A 215 0.80 -6.22 2.36
C VAL A 215 0.60 -7.59 1.73
N ASP A 216 1.47 -7.96 0.79
CA ASP A 216 1.50 -9.29 0.17
C ASP A 216 2.21 -10.31 1.08
N GLN A 217 2.06 -11.60 0.76
CA GLN A 217 2.70 -12.72 1.46
C GLN A 217 4.23 -12.62 1.50
N ASP A 218 4.82 -11.99 0.48
CA ASP A 218 6.26 -11.75 0.38
C ASP A 218 6.72 -10.45 1.10
N GLY A 219 5.83 -9.78 1.84
CA GLY A 219 6.13 -8.54 2.57
C GLY A 219 6.20 -7.28 1.69
N ARG A 220 5.73 -7.35 0.44
CA ARG A 220 5.68 -6.19 -0.48
C ARG A 220 4.47 -5.32 -0.18
N PHE A 221 4.68 -4.00 -0.22
CA PHE A 221 3.62 -3.03 -0.02
C PHE A 221 2.98 -2.56 -1.34
N TYR A 222 1.65 -2.47 -1.31
CA TYR A 222 0.84 -1.87 -2.36
C TYR A 222 -0.04 -0.80 -1.72
N TYR A 223 0.23 0.45 -2.05
CA TYR A 223 -0.53 1.59 -1.56
C TYR A 223 -1.51 2.01 -2.65
N ILE A 224 -2.80 1.77 -2.42
CA ILE A 224 -3.86 2.19 -3.35
C ILE A 224 -4.66 3.30 -2.69
N PHE A 225 -4.94 4.37 -3.42
CA PHE A 225 -5.76 5.46 -2.94
C PHE A 225 -6.70 6.00 -4.00
N PHE A 226 -7.90 6.40 -3.58
CA PHE A 226 -8.89 7.03 -4.44
C PHE A 226 -9.83 7.91 -3.62
N ASN A 227 -10.50 8.83 -4.29
CA ASN A 227 -11.49 9.71 -3.66
C ASN A 227 -12.71 8.90 -3.19
N HIS A 228 -13.16 9.17 -1.95
CA HIS A 228 -14.45 8.74 -1.44
C HIS A 228 -15.55 9.57 -2.12
N GLN A 229 -16.53 8.91 -2.72
CA GLN A 229 -17.81 9.55 -3.02
C GLN A 229 -18.93 8.74 -2.42
N VAL A 230 -19.85 9.46 -1.81
CA VAL A 230 -21.06 8.94 -1.19
C VAL A 230 -22.12 8.82 -2.27
N PHE A 231 -22.65 7.62 -2.49
CA PHE A 231 -23.79 7.41 -3.38
C PHE A 231 -25.08 7.39 -2.59
N ILE A 232 -26.04 8.21 -3.03
CA ILE A 232 -27.38 8.24 -2.42
C ILE A 232 -28.18 7.00 -2.84
N ASN A 233 -27.93 6.47 -4.05
CA ASN A 233 -28.62 5.30 -4.60
C ASN A 233 -27.61 4.36 -5.30
N GLY A 234 -27.53 3.12 -4.82
CA GLY A 234 -26.81 2.01 -5.47
C GLY A 234 -25.36 1.80 -4.99
N PRO A 235 -24.80 0.61 -5.25
CA PRO A 235 -23.40 0.31 -4.95
C PRO A 235 -22.48 1.13 -5.85
N LEU A 236 -21.24 1.34 -5.39
CA LEU A 236 -20.19 1.91 -6.22
C LEU A 236 -20.06 1.10 -7.52
N TYR A 237 -20.10 1.77 -8.69
CA TYR A 237 -19.96 1.10 -9.99
C TYR A 237 -18.53 1.20 -10.57
N PHE A 238 -17.83 2.33 -10.34
CA PHE A 238 -16.54 2.61 -10.95
C PHE A 238 -15.66 3.57 -10.15
N ARG A 239 -14.37 3.26 -10.04
CA ARG A 239 -13.34 4.19 -9.53
C ARG A 239 -12.06 4.16 -10.35
N ILE A 240 -11.40 5.30 -10.39
CA ILE A 240 -9.99 5.43 -10.76
C ILE A 240 -9.24 5.82 -9.50
N GLY A 241 -8.20 5.06 -9.18
CA GLY A 241 -7.29 5.32 -8.09
C GLY A 241 -5.85 5.46 -8.57
N GLY A 242 -5.00 5.94 -7.66
CA GLY A 242 -3.55 5.81 -7.75
C GLY A 242 -3.10 4.53 -7.05
N MET A 243 -2.07 3.90 -7.59
CA MET A 243 -1.37 2.77 -6.99
C MET A 243 0.12 3.06 -6.96
N ILE A 244 0.71 2.98 -5.77
CA ILE A 244 2.15 3.01 -5.54
C ILE A 244 2.58 1.64 -5.05
N THR A 245 3.69 1.18 -5.59
CA THR A 245 4.16 -0.17 -5.33
C THR A 245 5.67 -0.19 -5.32
N GLU A 246 6.22 -0.97 -4.42
CA GLU A 246 7.66 -1.13 -4.28
C GLU A 246 8.22 -1.93 -5.47
N SER A 247 9.29 -1.44 -6.05
CA SER A 247 10.04 -2.17 -7.06
C SER A 247 10.78 -3.34 -6.43
N SER A 248 10.75 -4.50 -7.09
CA SER A 248 11.47 -5.69 -6.65
C SER A 248 12.88 -5.83 -7.23
N GLU A 249 13.31 -4.89 -8.06
CA GLU A 249 14.62 -4.92 -8.73
C GLU A 249 15.50 -3.84 -8.11
N HIS A 250 16.71 -4.22 -7.70
CA HIS A 250 17.65 -3.36 -6.98
C HIS A 250 17.93 -2.00 -7.65
N ASP A 251 17.68 -1.87 -8.96
CA ASP A 251 17.95 -0.67 -9.75
C ASP A 251 16.71 0.19 -10.04
N ASN A 252 15.50 -0.32 -9.78
CA ASN A 252 14.26 0.39 -10.05
C ASN A 252 13.69 0.96 -8.74
N GLY A 253 13.35 2.25 -8.72
CA GLY A 253 12.69 2.87 -7.57
C GLY A 253 11.17 2.56 -7.52
N PRO A 254 10.44 3.03 -6.49
CA PRO A 254 9.00 2.81 -6.42
C PRO A 254 8.30 3.41 -7.64
N PHE A 255 7.23 2.77 -8.07
CA PHE A 255 6.49 3.19 -9.26
C PHE A 255 5.07 3.60 -8.90
N PHE A 256 4.62 4.67 -9.54
CA PHE A 256 3.26 5.18 -9.45
C PHE A 256 2.52 4.90 -10.76
N GLN A 257 1.33 4.32 -10.64
CA GLN A 257 0.44 4.08 -11.78
C GLN A 257 -1.03 4.29 -11.39
N LYS A 258 -1.92 4.33 -12.38
CA LYS A 258 -3.35 4.29 -12.11
C LYS A 258 -3.82 2.85 -11.90
N ILE A 259 -4.90 2.71 -11.16
CA ILE A 259 -5.69 1.48 -11.06
C ILE A 259 -7.15 1.86 -11.32
N VAL A 260 -7.88 1.01 -12.04
CA VAL A 260 -9.32 1.18 -12.22
C VAL A 260 -10.07 0.04 -11.57
N LEU A 261 -11.21 0.35 -10.98
CA LEU A 261 -12.09 -0.56 -10.24
C LEU A 261 -13.46 -0.52 -10.90
N PHE A 262 -14.00 -1.70 -11.22
CA PHE A 262 -15.36 -1.87 -11.73
C PHE A 262 -16.12 -2.84 -10.83
N HIS A 263 -17.38 -2.55 -10.54
CA HIS A 263 -18.22 -3.47 -9.78
C HIS A 263 -18.50 -4.74 -10.58
N GLU A 264 -18.94 -4.57 -11.82
CA GLU A 264 -19.14 -5.66 -12.79
C GLU A 264 -17.91 -5.81 -13.67
N ARG A 265 -17.61 -7.04 -14.09
CA ARG A 265 -16.49 -7.31 -14.99
C ARG A 265 -16.82 -6.77 -16.39
N PRO A 266 -16.04 -5.80 -16.93
CA PRO A 266 -16.17 -5.40 -18.32
C PRO A 266 -15.79 -6.54 -19.27
N ASP A 267 -16.41 -6.58 -20.44
CA ASP A 267 -16.05 -7.50 -21.51
C ASP A 267 -14.62 -7.27 -22.00
N ASP A 268 -13.94 -8.33 -22.42
CA ASP A 268 -12.55 -8.26 -22.91
C ASP A 268 -12.43 -7.39 -24.19
N SER A 269 -13.54 -7.12 -24.89
CA SER A 269 -13.60 -6.16 -26.01
C SER A 269 -13.36 -4.71 -25.58
N GLN A 270 -13.51 -4.40 -24.30
CA GLN A 270 -13.32 -3.07 -23.72
C GLN A 270 -11.90 -2.85 -23.17
N ASP A 271 -11.00 -3.83 -23.31
CA ASP A 271 -9.63 -3.75 -22.78
C ASP A 271 -8.88 -2.50 -23.29
N ASP A 272 -9.12 -2.05 -24.53
CA ASP A 272 -8.52 -0.83 -25.09
C ASP A 272 -8.96 0.45 -24.36
N LEU A 273 -10.23 0.51 -23.95
CA LEU A 273 -10.74 1.62 -23.14
C LEU A 273 -10.14 1.58 -21.73
N ILE A 274 -10.04 0.39 -21.14
CA ILE A 274 -9.42 0.19 -19.82
C ILE A 274 -7.97 0.68 -19.85
N ARG A 275 -7.20 0.28 -20.86
CA ARG A 275 -5.81 0.73 -21.07
C ARG A 275 -5.73 2.25 -21.20
N GLY A 276 -6.68 2.85 -21.93
CA GLY A 276 -6.79 4.30 -22.05
C GLY A 276 -7.06 5.04 -20.73
N LEU A 277 -7.86 4.44 -19.84
CA LEU A 277 -8.15 4.99 -18.51
C LEU A 277 -6.94 4.94 -17.57
N LEU A 278 -6.06 3.96 -17.75
CA LEU A 278 -4.85 3.77 -16.94
C LEU A 278 -3.71 4.74 -17.27
N ASN A 279 -3.81 5.47 -18.40
CA ASN A 279 -2.80 6.44 -18.78
C ASN A 279 -2.72 7.62 -17.78
N THR A 280 -1.53 7.99 -17.31
CA THR A 280 -1.36 9.04 -16.31
C THR A 280 -1.62 10.45 -16.86
N ASN A 281 -1.46 10.67 -18.17
CA ASN A 281 -1.69 11.95 -18.83
C ASN A 281 -3.08 11.95 -19.49
N PRO A 282 -4.11 12.59 -18.89
CA PRO A 282 -5.47 12.46 -19.38
C PRO A 282 -5.82 13.47 -20.48
N TYR A 283 -5.09 14.59 -20.57
CA TYR A 283 -5.53 15.73 -21.39
C TYR A 283 -4.73 15.95 -22.65
N ASN A 284 -3.47 15.49 -22.71
CA ASN A 284 -2.58 15.74 -23.84
C ASN A 284 -2.30 14.46 -24.62
N TYR A 285 -2.35 14.57 -25.93
CA TYR A 285 -2.19 13.46 -26.87
C TYR A 285 -0.99 13.75 -27.76
N LEU A 286 -0.09 12.78 -27.79
CA LEU A 286 1.09 12.70 -28.66
C LEU A 286 0.93 11.42 -29.48
N LEU A 287 0.65 11.52 -30.78
CA LEU A 287 0.36 10.36 -31.63
C LEU A 287 1.13 10.43 -32.96
N ASP A 288 1.61 9.28 -33.42
CA ASP A 288 2.20 9.14 -34.76
C ASP A 288 1.09 9.01 -35.81
N GLU A 289 1.31 9.60 -36.98
CA GLU A 289 0.36 9.54 -38.09
C GLU A 289 0.14 8.10 -38.58
N ARG A 290 1.20 7.30 -38.70
CA ARG A 290 1.11 5.92 -39.21
C ARG A 290 0.35 5.03 -38.25
N GLU A 291 0.54 5.22 -36.95
CA GLU A 291 -0.21 4.50 -35.93
C GLU A 291 -1.68 4.93 -35.93
N LEU A 292 -1.97 6.22 -36.11
CA LEU A 292 -3.35 6.71 -36.20
C LEU A 292 -4.08 6.20 -37.45
N GLU A 293 -3.42 6.16 -38.60
CA GLU A 293 -3.96 5.57 -39.83
C GLU A 293 -4.20 4.06 -39.68
N ARG A 294 -3.26 3.34 -39.05
CA ARG A 294 -3.41 1.92 -38.73
C ARG A 294 -4.62 1.68 -37.82
N LEU A 295 -4.80 2.51 -36.80
CA LEU A 295 -5.92 2.41 -35.86
C LEU A 295 -7.26 2.78 -36.53
N ALA A 296 -7.28 3.80 -37.39
CA ALA A 296 -8.45 4.17 -38.17
C ALA A 296 -8.86 3.08 -39.17
N ALA A 297 -7.93 2.23 -39.62
CA ALA A 297 -8.26 1.07 -40.46
C ALA A 297 -8.94 -0.07 -39.67
N THR A 298 -8.68 -0.18 -38.36
CA THR A 298 -9.16 -1.29 -37.53
C THR A 298 -10.36 -0.94 -36.65
N ASP A 299 -10.48 0.31 -36.18
CA ASP A 299 -11.52 0.75 -35.26
C ASP A 299 -12.43 1.81 -35.92
N THR A 300 -13.73 1.54 -35.94
CA THR A 300 -14.73 2.41 -36.57
C THR A 300 -14.90 3.76 -35.88
N ASP A 301 -14.70 3.83 -34.56
CA ASP A 301 -14.81 5.08 -33.79
C ASP A 301 -13.60 5.98 -34.11
N ILE A 302 -12.41 5.38 -34.17
CA ILE A 302 -11.17 6.09 -34.55
C ILE A 302 -11.22 6.54 -36.01
N LYS A 303 -11.80 5.72 -36.90
CA LYS A 303 -12.02 6.10 -38.31
C LYS A 303 -12.87 7.36 -38.42
N LYS A 304 -14.03 7.39 -37.75
CA LYS A 304 -14.92 8.55 -37.74
C LYS A 304 -14.24 9.77 -37.14
N PHE A 305 -13.44 9.60 -36.08
CA PHE A 305 -12.65 10.69 -35.53
C PHE A 305 -11.63 11.21 -36.55
N TRP A 306 -10.88 10.32 -37.21
CA TRP A 306 -9.86 10.72 -38.15
C TRP A 306 -10.44 11.48 -39.35
N GLU A 307 -11.52 10.98 -39.94
CA GLU A 307 -12.19 11.61 -41.08
C GLU A 307 -12.70 13.03 -40.76
N ASN A 308 -13.17 13.26 -39.52
CA ASN A 308 -13.75 14.54 -39.13
C ASN A 308 -12.73 15.55 -38.55
N TYR A 309 -11.64 15.08 -37.94
CA TYR A 309 -10.68 15.94 -37.24
C TYR A 309 -9.32 16.06 -37.92
N LYS A 310 -9.04 15.33 -39.01
CA LYS A 310 -7.75 15.38 -39.72
C LYS A 310 -7.34 16.80 -40.13
N ASP A 311 -8.27 17.57 -40.69
CA ASP A 311 -7.99 18.93 -41.15
C ASP A 311 -7.77 19.91 -39.98
N LEU A 312 -8.45 19.70 -38.85
CA LEU A 312 -8.24 20.47 -37.62
C LEU A 312 -6.87 20.18 -36.99
N LEU A 313 -6.40 18.94 -37.12
CA LEU A 313 -5.13 18.48 -36.57
C LEU A 313 -3.93 18.79 -37.48
N ALA A 314 -4.15 18.98 -38.79
CA ALA A 314 -3.09 19.23 -39.77
C ALA A 314 -2.18 20.44 -39.44
N PRO A 315 -2.68 21.61 -38.98
CA PRO A 315 -1.83 22.73 -38.58
C PRO A 315 -0.97 22.47 -37.34
N ARG A 316 -1.31 21.46 -36.54
CA ARG A 316 -0.61 21.07 -35.31
C ARG A 316 0.36 19.92 -35.51
N LYS A 317 0.50 19.45 -36.75
CA LYS A 317 1.44 18.41 -37.14
C LYS A 317 2.86 18.99 -37.16
N ARG A 318 3.73 18.48 -36.28
CA ARG A 318 5.18 18.61 -36.43
C ARG A 318 5.70 17.30 -37.01
N GLU A 319 6.43 16.53 -36.21
CA GLU A 319 6.78 15.13 -36.50
C GLU A 319 5.72 14.16 -35.97
N ILE A 320 5.00 14.58 -34.93
CA ILE A 320 3.88 13.87 -34.30
C ILE A 320 2.69 14.82 -34.14
N TYR A 321 1.49 14.28 -34.02
CA TYR A 321 0.30 15.04 -33.67
C TYR A 321 0.29 15.37 -32.18
N PHE A 322 0.21 16.66 -31.88
CA PHE A 322 0.02 17.17 -30.52
C PHE A 322 -1.29 17.93 -30.39
N PHE A 323 -2.20 17.43 -29.55
CA PHE A 323 -3.47 18.09 -29.27
C PHE A 323 -3.98 17.80 -27.87
N ASN A 324 -4.97 18.59 -27.43
CA ASN A 324 -5.58 18.49 -26.12
C ASN A 324 -7.05 18.03 -26.22
N GLU A 325 -7.59 17.37 -25.20
CA GLU A 325 -9.00 16.98 -25.13
C GLU A 325 -9.97 18.16 -25.27
N THR A 326 -9.63 19.31 -24.67
CA THR A 326 -10.46 20.53 -24.73
C THR A 326 -10.65 21.05 -26.15
N LEU A 327 -9.67 20.83 -27.01
CA LEU A 327 -9.74 21.21 -28.42
C LEU A 327 -10.84 20.44 -29.15
N ILE A 328 -10.84 19.12 -29.00
CA ILE A 328 -11.77 18.22 -29.69
C ILE A 328 -13.19 18.38 -29.15
N THR A 329 -13.33 18.60 -27.84
CA THR A 329 -14.64 18.68 -27.18
C THR A 329 -15.31 20.06 -27.31
N LYS A 330 -14.55 21.15 -27.50
CA LYS A 330 -15.11 22.52 -27.60
C LYS A 330 -15.13 23.13 -29.00
N GLU A 331 -14.16 22.83 -29.87
CA GLU A 331 -13.95 23.62 -31.10
C GLU A 331 -14.64 23.09 -32.36
N SER A 332 -15.20 21.88 -32.38
CA SER A 332 -15.94 21.38 -33.55
C SER A 332 -16.73 20.10 -33.26
N GLY A 333 -18.06 20.23 -33.18
CA GLY A 333 -19.00 19.15 -32.88
C GLY A 333 -19.36 18.31 -34.10
N TYR A 334 -18.42 17.54 -34.64
CA TYR A 334 -18.74 16.49 -35.61
C TYR A 334 -19.17 15.19 -34.92
N LEU A 335 -18.70 14.97 -33.70
CA LEU A 335 -19.09 13.86 -32.83
C LEU A 335 -19.83 14.38 -31.59
N SER A 336 -20.67 13.53 -31.00
CA SER A 336 -21.23 13.82 -29.68
C SER A 336 -20.10 13.90 -28.64
N GLU A 337 -20.29 14.67 -27.56
CA GLU A 337 -19.29 14.77 -26.50
C GLU A 337 -18.90 13.39 -25.94
N TYR A 338 -19.89 12.49 -25.84
CA TYR A 338 -19.68 11.11 -25.42
C TYR A 338 -18.80 10.32 -26.40
N ASP A 339 -19.11 10.34 -27.70
CA ASP A 339 -18.35 9.60 -28.72
C ASP A 339 -16.93 10.15 -28.88
N ALA A 340 -16.77 11.46 -28.79
CA ALA A 340 -15.47 12.12 -28.78
C ALA A 340 -14.64 11.64 -27.57
N LYS A 341 -15.19 11.69 -26.36
CA LYS A 341 -14.49 11.22 -25.14
C LYS A 341 -14.15 9.74 -25.18
N LYS A 342 -15.07 8.90 -25.64
CA LYS A 342 -14.84 7.46 -25.82
C LYS A 342 -13.67 7.21 -26.77
N THR A 343 -13.64 7.87 -27.91
CA THR A 343 -12.58 7.72 -28.91
C THR A 343 -11.24 8.25 -28.38
N LEU A 344 -11.27 9.41 -27.71
CA LEU A 344 -10.09 9.97 -27.06
C LEU A 344 -9.50 9.01 -26.03
N ILE A 345 -10.33 8.38 -25.18
CA ILE A 345 -9.86 7.36 -24.23
C ILE A 345 -9.14 6.22 -24.95
N LYS A 346 -9.69 5.68 -26.05
CA LYS A 346 -9.00 4.65 -26.85
C LYS A 346 -7.64 5.13 -27.36
N LEU A 347 -7.59 6.35 -27.87
CA LEU A 347 -6.36 6.96 -28.38
C LEU A 347 -5.31 7.22 -27.29
N ARG A 348 -5.71 7.44 -26.03
CA ARG A 348 -4.77 7.63 -24.91
C ARG A 348 -3.83 6.44 -24.78
N HIS A 349 -4.30 5.21 -24.94
CA HIS A 349 -3.43 4.03 -24.83
C HIS A 349 -2.28 4.06 -25.84
N HIS A 350 -2.53 4.59 -27.03
CA HIS A 350 -1.55 4.65 -28.12
C HIS A 350 -0.68 5.90 -28.09
N SER A 351 -0.89 6.79 -27.13
CA SER A 351 -0.14 8.03 -27.03
C SER A 351 1.26 7.79 -26.49
N TYR A 352 2.24 8.60 -26.92
CA TYR A 352 3.61 8.64 -26.39
C TYR A 352 3.72 9.14 -24.93
N SER A 353 2.64 9.11 -24.14
CA SER A 353 2.70 9.47 -22.72
C SER A 353 3.05 8.28 -21.83
N GLN A 354 3.66 8.56 -20.68
CA GLN A 354 4.03 7.52 -19.72
C GLN A 354 2.80 6.99 -18.99
N ASN A 355 2.61 5.66 -19.01
CA ASN A 355 1.54 4.99 -18.25
C ASN A 355 1.92 4.71 -16.79
N GLN A 356 3.21 4.76 -16.48
CA GLN A 356 3.77 4.58 -15.15
C GLN A 356 4.88 5.60 -14.92
N ILE A 357 4.94 6.16 -13.70
CA ILE A 357 5.98 7.10 -13.28
C ILE A 357 6.93 6.33 -12.36
N ILE A 358 8.17 6.16 -12.78
CA ILE A 358 9.22 5.53 -11.97
C ILE A 358 9.88 6.63 -11.14
N ILE A 359 9.83 6.50 -9.82
CA ILE A 359 10.52 7.39 -8.89
C ILE A 359 11.94 6.85 -8.74
N GLY A 360 12.78 7.09 -9.76
CA GLY A 360 14.14 6.57 -9.82
C GLY A 360 15.15 7.35 -8.97
N ARG A 361 16.35 6.78 -8.82
CA ARG A 361 17.54 7.51 -8.35
C ARG A 361 18.14 8.25 -9.54
N ASP A 362 18.16 9.57 -9.48
CA ASP A 362 18.96 10.39 -10.39
C ASP A 362 20.33 10.63 -9.74
N GLU A 363 21.36 9.93 -10.19
CA GLU A 363 22.71 10.02 -9.64
C GLU A 363 23.31 11.43 -9.82
N ASP A 364 23.01 12.09 -10.93
CA ASP A 364 23.46 13.45 -11.19
C ASP A 364 22.77 14.44 -10.26
N ALA A 365 21.47 14.26 -10.00
CA ALA A 365 20.76 15.05 -8.99
C ALA A 365 21.32 14.84 -7.57
N HIS A 366 21.76 13.63 -7.22
CA HIS A 366 22.42 13.38 -5.92
C HIS A 366 23.77 14.11 -5.83
N ARG A 367 24.58 14.07 -6.89
CA ARG A 367 25.85 14.81 -6.97
C ARG A 367 25.62 16.33 -6.84
N ILE A 368 24.61 16.85 -7.54
CA ILE A 368 24.24 18.28 -7.47
C ILE A 368 23.74 18.63 -6.07
N ALA A 369 22.84 17.85 -5.47
CA ALA A 369 22.33 18.09 -4.13
C ALA A 369 23.44 18.07 -3.07
N ARG A 370 24.39 17.13 -3.16
CA ARG A 370 25.57 17.07 -2.28
C ARG A 370 26.45 18.32 -2.44
N ARG A 371 26.68 18.78 -3.68
CA ARG A 371 27.42 20.03 -3.96
C ARG A 371 26.69 21.28 -3.48
N MET A 372 25.35 21.31 -3.52
CA MET A 372 24.56 22.40 -2.95
C MET A 372 24.70 22.49 -1.42
N GLN A 373 24.81 21.34 -0.75
CA GLN A 373 24.96 21.28 0.71
C GLN A 373 26.41 21.50 1.16
N ASN A 374 27.40 21.05 0.37
CA ASN A 374 28.83 21.21 0.63
C ASN A 374 29.56 21.84 -0.57
N PRO A 375 29.49 23.17 -0.74
CA PRO A 375 30.06 23.85 -1.91
C PRO A 375 31.59 23.83 -2.00
N LYS A 376 32.28 23.37 -0.94
CA LYS A 376 33.74 23.34 -0.83
C LYS A 376 34.38 21.97 -1.08
N ASP A 377 33.59 20.89 -1.14
CA ASP A 377 34.06 19.54 -1.47
C ASP A 377 33.90 19.30 -2.97
N ILE A 378 34.91 19.70 -3.75
CA ILE A 378 34.88 19.61 -5.22
C ILE A 378 35.58 18.33 -5.74
N GLU A 379 36.31 17.59 -4.91
CA GLU A 379 37.29 16.59 -5.42
C GLU A 379 37.13 15.13 -4.93
N HIS A 380 36.03 14.73 -4.29
CA HIS A 380 35.80 13.30 -4.01
C HIS A 380 34.72 12.69 -4.91
N ASP A 381 35.18 12.04 -5.99
CA ASP A 381 34.41 11.01 -6.70
C ASP A 381 34.38 9.74 -5.83
N ASP A 382 33.35 9.62 -5.01
CA ASP A 382 33.13 8.45 -4.12
C ASP A 382 32.37 7.33 -4.84
N TYR A 383 32.94 6.80 -5.93
CA TYR A 383 32.55 5.48 -6.45
C TYR A 383 33.81 4.61 -6.61
N GLN A 384 34.21 3.98 -5.51
CA GLN A 384 34.80 2.65 -5.51
C GLN A 384 33.77 1.65 -5.01
#